data_AF-A0A3D4V283-F1
#
_entry.id   AF-A0A3D4V283-F1
#
_cell.length_a   1.000
_cell.length_b   1.000
_cell.length_c   1.000
_cell.angle_alpha   90.00
_cell.angle_beta   90.00
_cell.angle_gamma   90.00
#
_symmetry.space_group_name_H-M   'P 1'
#
loop_
_entity.id
_entity.type
_entity.pdbx_description
1 polymer ?
#
loop_
_entity_poly.entity_id
_entity_poly.type
_entity_poly.pdbx_seq_one_letter_code
_entity_poly.pdbx_strand_id
1 'polypeptide(L)'
;TEIKNSVRSQTSIMAGIAIDAAVRAEAEASEMSNESKQAIADAGVQLKAALRTAVGVKADVEAAFENYQEEVQTAMENDSSIEANFVVSVNTEINSQTGAKTIFENAISSTTSADVALTVFATFFSDVQSTSEDNASATSMSSATLEAATNIIILTNLAS
;
A
#
# COMPACT_ATOMS: atom_id res chain seq x y z
N THR A 1 -6.76 7.11 25.60
CA THR A 1 -6.74 6.19 26.76
C THR A 1 -5.96 4.96 26.40
N GLU A 2 -5.20 4.40 27.33
CA GLU A 2 -4.29 3.26 27.12
C GLU A 2 -4.94 2.07 26.41
N ILE A 3 -6.22 1.77 26.68
CA ILE A 3 -6.97 0.70 25.99
C ILE A 3 -7.06 0.95 24.48
N LYS A 4 -7.31 2.19 24.04
CA LYS A 4 -7.37 2.52 22.60
C LYS A 4 -6.01 2.32 21.92
N ASN A 5 -4.93 2.66 22.60
CA ASN A 5 -3.58 2.48 22.07
C ASN A 5 -3.17 1.00 22.06
N SER A 6 -3.57 0.22 23.08
CA SER A 6 -3.35 -1.22 23.12
C SER A 6 -4.07 -1.94 21.97
N VAL A 7 -5.35 -1.64 21.75
CA VAL A 7 -6.10 -2.19 20.60
C VAL A 7 -5.44 -1.78 19.29
N ARG A 8 -5.14 -0.49 19.10
CA ARG A 8 -4.49 0.01 17.88
C ARG A 8 -3.16 -0.68 17.61
N SER A 9 -2.34 -0.88 18.65
CA SER A 9 -1.05 -1.55 18.54
C SER A 9 -1.19 -2.99 18.05
N GLN A 10 -2.13 -3.76 18.61
CA GLN A 10 -2.34 -5.15 18.17
C GLN A 10 -2.88 -5.21 16.74
N THR A 11 -3.88 -4.38 16.43
CA THR A 11 -4.48 -4.35 15.09
C THR A 11 -3.51 -3.87 14.02
N SER A 12 -2.68 -2.86 14.31
CA SER A 12 -1.71 -2.35 13.35
C SER A 12 -0.60 -3.36 13.07
N ILE A 13 -0.11 -4.09 14.08
CA ILE A 13 0.86 -5.17 13.88
C ILE A 13 0.28 -6.28 12.99
N MET A 14 -0.97 -6.69 13.23
CA MET A 14 -1.63 -7.70 12.38
C MET A 14 -1.82 -7.20 10.94
N ALA A 15 -2.29 -5.96 10.77
CA ALA A 15 -2.44 -5.33 9.47
C ALA A 15 -1.10 -5.25 8.73
N GLY A 16 -0.04 -4.76 9.39
CA GLY A 16 1.29 -4.65 8.80
C GLY A 16 1.89 -6.00 8.40
N ILE A 17 1.63 -7.07 9.14
CA ILE A 17 2.03 -8.43 8.73
C ILE A 17 1.26 -8.89 7.49
N ALA A 18 -0.06 -8.68 7.46
CA ALA A 18 -0.90 -9.11 6.34
C ALA A 18 -0.58 -8.35 5.04
N ILE A 19 -0.43 -7.03 5.14
CA ILE A 19 -0.06 -6.16 4.02
C ILE A 19 1.33 -6.52 3.51
N ASP A 20 2.35 -6.64 4.38
CA ASP A 20 3.70 -7.04 3.99
C ASP A 20 3.72 -8.40 3.28
N ALA A 21 3.00 -9.38 3.81
CA ALA A 21 2.90 -10.69 3.18
C ALA A 21 2.27 -10.62 1.79
N ALA A 22 1.21 -9.81 1.61
CA ALA A 22 0.56 -9.63 0.33
C ALA A 22 1.48 -8.90 -0.68
N VAL A 23 2.09 -7.78 -0.27
CA VAL A 23 3.04 -7.03 -1.11
C VAL A 23 4.19 -7.92 -1.58
N ARG A 24 4.74 -8.73 -0.68
CA ARG A 24 5.80 -9.70 -1.04
C ARG A 24 5.30 -10.78 -2.00
N ALA A 25 4.08 -11.26 -1.85
CA ALA A 25 3.52 -12.26 -2.76
C ALA A 25 3.37 -11.69 -4.18
N GLU A 26 2.89 -10.45 -4.31
CA GLU A 26 2.82 -9.74 -5.60
C GLU A 26 4.22 -9.51 -6.19
N ALA A 27 5.18 -9.07 -5.37
CA ALA A 27 6.56 -8.90 -5.82
C ALA A 27 7.17 -10.22 -6.30
N GLU A 28 6.87 -11.34 -5.64
CA GLU A 28 7.35 -12.66 -6.07
C GLU A 28 6.68 -13.17 -7.36
N ALA A 29 5.42 -12.79 -7.58
CA ALA A 29 4.67 -13.12 -8.79
C ALA A 29 5.07 -12.27 -10.01
N SER A 30 5.80 -11.16 -9.78
CA SER A 30 6.29 -10.27 -10.83
C SER A 30 7.69 -10.66 -11.33
N GLU A 31 8.16 -9.93 -12.34
CA GLU A 31 9.50 -10.07 -12.92
C GLU A 31 10.55 -9.22 -12.19
N MET A 32 10.21 -8.65 -11.03
CA MET A 32 11.15 -7.85 -10.23
C MET A 32 12.41 -8.65 -9.87
N SER A 33 13.51 -7.93 -9.79
CA SER A 33 14.81 -8.44 -9.38
C SER A 33 14.80 -8.98 -7.95
N ASN A 34 15.72 -9.88 -7.64
CA ASN A 34 15.89 -10.39 -6.28
C ASN A 34 16.30 -9.28 -5.31
N GLU A 35 17.04 -8.29 -5.80
CA GLU A 35 17.45 -7.10 -5.06
C GLU A 35 16.23 -6.28 -4.63
N SER A 36 15.29 -5.98 -5.55
CA SER A 36 14.08 -5.24 -5.20
C SER A 36 13.12 -6.04 -4.33
N LYS A 37 12.99 -7.35 -4.56
CA LYS A 37 12.23 -8.25 -3.67
C LYS A 37 12.79 -8.25 -2.25
N GLN A 38 14.12 -8.25 -2.10
CA GLN A 38 14.78 -8.17 -0.80
C GLN A 38 14.55 -6.81 -0.14
N ALA A 39 14.65 -5.70 -0.90
CA ALA A 39 14.37 -4.36 -0.38
C ALA A 39 12.93 -4.24 0.15
N ILE A 40 11.95 -4.79 -0.56
CA ILE A 40 10.55 -4.89 -0.09
C ILE A 40 10.45 -5.71 1.20
N ALA A 41 11.14 -6.85 1.28
CA ALA A 41 11.14 -7.67 2.49
C ALA A 41 11.77 -6.94 3.69
N ASP A 42 12.83 -6.17 3.45
CA ASP A 42 13.51 -5.37 4.47
C ASP A 42 12.61 -4.22 4.96
N ALA A 43 11.89 -3.55 4.06
CA ALA A 43 10.87 -2.56 4.41
C ALA A 43 9.79 -3.16 5.34
N GLY A 44 9.36 -4.40 5.07
CA GLY A 44 8.41 -5.12 5.92
C GLY A 44 8.94 -5.44 7.32
N VAL A 45 10.24 -5.71 7.45
CA VAL A 45 10.91 -5.87 8.76
C VAL A 45 10.93 -4.54 9.52
N GLN A 46 11.26 -3.45 8.83
CA GLN A 46 11.29 -2.11 9.40
C GLN A 46 9.89 -1.68 9.88
N LEU A 47 8.85 -1.92 9.08
CA LEU A 47 7.44 -1.68 9.46
C LEU A 47 7.11 -2.38 10.79
N LYS A 48 7.41 -3.68 10.91
CA LYS A 48 7.13 -4.45 12.13
C LYS A 48 7.87 -3.89 13.36
N ALA A 49 9.10 -3.42 13.17
CA ALA A 49 9.87 -2.79 14.25
C ALA A 49 9.29 -1.42 14.65
N ALA A 50 8.91 -0.60 13.67
CA ALA A 50 8.29 0.70 13.89
C ALA A 50 6.93 0.57 14.60
N LEU A 51 6.07 -0.36 14.17
CA LEU A 51 4.76 -0.60 14.80
C LEU A 51 4.86 -1.08 16.25
N ARG A 52 5.88 -1.86 16.60
CA ARG A 52 6.18 -2.24 18.00
C ARG A 52 6.60 -1.04 18.84
N THR A 53 7.33 -0.11 18.23
CA THR A 53 7.84 1.10 18.89
C THR A 53 6.76 2.18 19.02
N ALA A 54 5.81 2.24 18.09
CA ALA A 54 4.70 3.19 18.11
C ALA A 54 3.75 2.97 19.30
N VAL A 55 3.67 1.75 19.85
CA VAL A 55 2.78 1.38 20.98
C VAL A 55 1.33 1.86 20.75
N GLY A 56 0.90 1.86 19.49
CA GLY A 56 -0.42 2.31 19.07
C GLY A 56 -0.68 3.80 19.24
N VAL A 57 0.35 4.66 19.36
CA VAL A 57 0.21 6.11 19.14
C VAL A 57 -0.17 6.31 17.68
N LYS A 58 -1.27 7.05 17.43
CA LYS A 58 -1.88 7.15 16.10
C LYS A 58 -0.88 7.67 15.05
N ALA A 59 -0.28 8.82 15.30
CA ALA A 59 0.68 9.46 14.38
C ALA A 59 1.89 8.56 14.10
N ASP A 60 2.41 7.87 15.11
CA ASP A 60 3.57 6.98 14.94
C ASP A 60 3.22 5.71 14.15
N VAL A 61 1.97 5.24 14.24
CA VAL A 61 1.47 4.14 13.40
C VAL A 61 1.28 4.58 11.95
N GLU A 62 0.69 5.75 11.72
CA GLU A 62 0.54 6.34 10.38
C GLU A 62 1.91 6.52 9.72
N ALA A 63 2.86 7.17 10.42
CA ALA A 63 4.23 7.34 9.95
C ALA A 63 4.94 6.01 9.66
N ALA A 64 4.66 4.95 10.41
CA ALA A 64 5.25 3.64 10.14
C ALA A 64 4.77 3.04 8.81
N PHE A 65 3.49 3.22 8.46
CA PHE A 65 2.94 2.77 7.19
C PHE A 65 3.31 3.67 6.02
N GLU A 66 3.37 4.98 6.22
CA GLU A 66 3.89 5.94 5.23
C GLU A 66 5.33 5.61 4.85
N ASN A 67 6.23 5.42 5.83
CA ASN A 67 7.62 5.02 5.56
C ASN A 67 7.69 3.66 4.82
N TYR A 68 6.84 2.71 5.19
CA TYR A 68 6.78 1.42 4.49
C TYR A 68 6.38 1.57 3.02
N GLN A 69 5.36 2.39 2.74
CA GLN A 69 4.95 2.71 1.38
C GLN A 69 6.10 3.36 0.59
N GLU A 70 6.78 4.35 1.17
CA GLU A 70 7.89 5.05 0.51
C GLU A 70 9.06 4.10 0.17
N GLU A 71 9.43 3.21 1.08
CA GLU A 71 10.50 2.22 0.85
C GLU A 71 10.11 1.20 -0.24
N VAL A 72 8.87 0.71 -0.23
CA VAL A 72 8.36 -0.20 -1.26
C VAL A 72 8.30 0.49 -2.63
N GLN A 73 7.79 1.73 -2.67
CA GLN A 73 7.76 2.54 -3.88
C GLN A 73 9.18 2.75 -4.42
N THR A 74 10.13 3.09 -3.55
CA THR A 74 11.55 3.26 -3.93
C THR A 74 12.13 1.97 -4.51
N ALA A 75 11.82 0.82 -3.93
CA ALA A 75 12.26 -0.48 -4.46
C ALA A 75 11.67 -0.77 -5.85
N MET A 76 10.40 -0.42 -6.08
CA MET A 76 9.75 -0.55 -7.39
C MET A 76 10.36 0.40 -8.42
N GLU A 77 10.53 1.68 -8.09
CA GLU A 77 11.08 2.69 -9.02
C GLU A 77 12.52 2.39 -9.47
N ASN A 78 13.30 1.72 -8.61
CA ASN A 78 14.67 1.32 -8.92
C ASN A 78 14.77 -0.02 -9.66
N ASP A 79 13.67 -0.77 -9.81
CA ASP A 79 13.67 -2.04 -10.51
C ASP A 79 13.56 -1.85 -12.03
N SER A 80 14.44 -2.50 -12.80
CA SER A 80 14.45 -2.36 -14.25
C SER A 80 13.21 -2.94 -14.98
N SER A 81 12.46 -3.82 -14.33
CA SER A 81 11.22 -4.39 -14.87
C SER A 81 10.01 -3.48 -14.67
N ILE A 82 10.14 -2.48 -13.79
CA ILE A 82 9.07 -1.55 -13.44
C ILE A 82 9.39 -0.18 -14.02
N GLU A 83 8.39 0.46 -14.64
CA GLU A 83 8.55 1.84 -15.07
C GLU A 83 8.31 2.80 -13.91
N ALA A 84 9.36 3.48 -13.45
CA ALA A 84 9.26 4.43 -12.33
C ALA A 84 8.18 5.49 -12.53
N ASN A 85 8.01 6.00 -13.76
CA ASN A 85 6.98 6.98 -14.07
C ASN A 85 5.56 6.43 -13.86
N PHE A 86 5.32 5.15 -14.12
CA PHE A 86 4.03 4.52 -13.84
C PHE A 86 3.75 4.55 -12.33
N VAL A 87 4.71 4.13 -11.52
CA VAL A 87 4.58 4.10 -10.06
C VAL A 87 4.30 5.50 -9.50
N VAL A 88 5.10 6.49 -9.92
CA VAL A 88 4.96 7.88 -9.48
C VAL A 88 3.61 8.47 -9.91
N SER A 89 3.20 8.32 -11.17
CA SER A 89 1.94 8.90 -11.67
C SER A 89 0.73 8.30 -10.97
N VAL A 90 0.66 6.96 -10.90
CA VAL A 90 -0.45 6.26 -10.23
C VAL A 90 -0.50 6.66 -8.76
N ASN A 91 0.63 6.64 -8.05
CA ASN A 91 0.64 7.01 -6.63
C ASN A 91 0.24 8.48 -6.42
N THR A 92 0.67 9.39 -7.30
CA THR A 92 0.32 10.82 -7.24
C THR A 92 -1.19 11.03 -7.44
N GLU A 93 -1.79 10.35 -8.43
CA GLU A 93 -3.21 10.48 -8.72
C GLU A 93 -4.08 9.94 -7.56
N ILE A 94 -3.72 8.79 -7.00
CA ILE A 94 -4.40 8.16 -5.86
C ILE A 94 -4.38 9.07 -4.62
N ASN A 95 -3.24 9.70 -4.35
CA ASN A 95 -3.02 10.57 -3.18
C ASN A 95 -3.42 12.03 -3.41
N SER A 96 -3.94 12.38 -4.60
CA SER A 96 -4.40 13.73 -4.87
C SER A 96 -5.57 14.12 -3.95
N GLN A 97 -5.82 15.42 -3.81
CA GLN A 97 -6.89 15.94 -2.95
C GLN A 97 -8.30 15.42 -3.30
N THR A 98 -8.50 14.94 -4.53
CA THR A 98 -9.73 14.32 -5.00
C THR A 98 -9.53 12.88 -5.47
N GLY A 99 -8.38 12.29 -5.14
CA GLY A 99 -8.00 10.94 -5.55
C GLY A 99 -8.71 9.86 -4.73
N ALA A 100 -8.51 8.62 -5.16
CA ALA A 100 -9.15 7.43 -4.58
C ALA A 100 -8.91 7.32 -3.06
N LYS A 101 -7.72 7.68 -2.55
CA LYS A 101 -7.41 7.62 -1.11
C LYS A 101 -8.27 8.60 -0.30
N THR A 102 -8.39 9.84 -0.76
CA THR A 102 -9.22 10.85 -0.11
C THR A 102 -10.70 10.42 -0.09
N ILE A 103 -11.20 9.83 -1.19
CA ILE A 103 -12.57 9.31 -1.27
C ILE A 103 -12.76 8.16 -0.27
N PHE A 104 -11.82 7.21 -0.24
CA PHE A 104 -11.82 6.08 0.67
C PHE A 104 -11.84 6.51 2.14
N GLU A 105 -10.94 7.40 2.57
CA GLU A 105 -10.84 7.88 3.96
C GLU A 105 -12.13 8.57 4.44
N ASN A 106 -12.74 9.37 3.56
CA ASN A 106 -14.02 10.03 3.83
C ASN A 106 -15.16 9.01 3.97
N ALA A 107 -15.19 7.98 3.13
CA ALA A 107 -16.23 6.96 3.17
C ALA A 107 -16.07 6.02 4.38
N ILE A 108 -14.85 5.52 4.64
CA ILE A 108 -14.60 4.51 5.68
C ILE A 108 -14.79 5.09 7.09
N SER A 109 -14.46 6.36 7.31
CA SER A 109 -14.65 7.03 8.61
C SER A 109 -16.12 7.18 9.00
N SER A 110 -17.04 7.18 8.03
CA SER A 110 -18.49 7.26 8.23
C SER A 110 -19.17 5.89 8.36
N THR A 111 -18.41 4.82 8.18
CA THR A 111 -18.95 3.46 8.08
C THR A 111 -19.33 2.89 9.45
N THR A 112 -20.52 2.28 9.53
CA THR A 112 -21.06 1.70 10.77
C THR A 112 -21.30 0.19 10.71
N SER A 113 -21.13 -0.43 9.54
CA SER A 113 -21.31 -1.87 9.33
C SER A 113 -20.20 -2.46 8.46
N ALA A 114 -19.97 -3.75 8.60
CA ALA A 114 -18.97 -4.48 7.83
C ALA A 114 -19.29 -4.51 6.31
N ASP A 115 -20.57 -4.63 5.95
CA ASP A 115 -20.99 -4.67 4.54
C ASP A 115 -20.71 -3.36 3.81
N VAL A 116 -20.94 -2.22 4.49
CA VAL A 116 -20.60 -0.90 3.94
C VAL A 116 -19.10 -0.75 3.85
N ALA A 117 -18.33 -1.22 4.86
CA ALA A 117 -16.88 -1.18 4.83
C ALA A 117 -16.33 -1.95 3.62
N LEU A 118 -16.84 -3.17 3.40
CA LEU A 118 -16.45 -4.00 2.26
C LEU A 118 -16.73 -3.31 0.92
N THR A 119 -17.88 -2.65 0.80
CA THR A 119 -18.23 -1.87 -0.39
C THR A 119 -17.22 -0.74 -0.62
N VAL A 120 -16.86 0.00 0.42
CA VAL A 120 -15.87 1.09 0.35
C VAL A 120 -14.50 0.58 -0.06
N PHE A 121 -14.04 -0.55 0.48
CA PHE A 121 -12.80 -1.20 0.04
C PHE A 121 -12.87 -1.61 -1.43
N ALA A 122 -13.95 -2.26 -1.86
CA ALA A 122 -14.10 -2.68 -3.26
C ALA A 122 -14.07 -1.49 -4.24
N THR A 123 -14.70 -0.38 -3.88
CA THR A 123 -14.64 0.87 -4.66
C THR A 123 -13.21 1.39 -4.75
N PHE A 124 -12.49 1.49 -3.62
CA PHE A 124 -11.08 1.93 -3.65
C PHE A 124 -10.21 1.07 -4.56
N PHE A 125 -10.33 -0.26 -4.47
CA PHE A 125 -9.60 -1.19 -5.34
C PHE A 125 -9.92 -0.93 -6.83
N SER A 126 -11.20 -0.78 -7.17
CA SER A 126 -11.62 -0.52 -8.54
C SER A 126 -11.13 0.83 -9.06
N ASP A 127 -11.14 1.87 -8.24
CA ASP A 127 -10.71 3.22 -8.63
C ASP A 127 -9.20 3.23 -8.90
N VAL A 128 -8.40 2.58 -8.02
CA VAL A 128 -6.96 2.46 -8.23
C VAL A 128 -6.65 1.63 -9.49
N GLN A 129 -7.34 0.53 -9.72
CA GLN A 129 -7.17 -0.25 -10.95
C GLN A 129 -7.44 0.59 -12.19
N SER A 130 -8.51 1.39 -12.19
CA SER A 130 -8.81 2.31 -13.30
C SER A 130 -7.68 3.33 -13.51
N THR A 131 -7.17 3.94 -12.43
CA THR A 131 -6.02 4.88 -12.51
C THR A 131 -4.78 4.19 -13.08
N SER A 132 -4.50 2.96 -12.66
CA SER A 132 -3.39 2.17 -13.20
C SER A 132 -3.59 1.84 -14.68
N GLU A 133 -4.79 1.47 -15.11
CA GLU A 133 -5.10 1.22 -16.52
C GLU A 133 -4.91 2.46 -17.40
N ASP A 134 -5.35 3.63 -16.93
CA ASP A 134 -5.17 4.90 -17.63
C ASP A 134 -3.68 5.22 -17.83
N ASN A 135 -2.86 4.92 -16.82
CA ASN A 135 -1.41 5.10 -16.85
C ASN A 135 -0.64 3.96 -17.57
N ALA A 136 -1.24 2.77 -17.71
CA ALA A 136 -0.61 1.59 -18.30
C ALA A 136 -0.33 1.74 -19.80
N SER A 137 -1.12 2.57 -20.49
CA SER A 137 -1.01 2.84 -21.94
C SER A 137 0.39 3.27 -22.39
N ALA A 138 1.16 3.86 -21.48
CA ALA A 138 2.50 4.38 -21.75
C ALA A 138 3.62 3.37 -21.41
N THR A 139 3.27 2.19 -20.88
CA THR A 139 4.23 1.26 -20.31
C THR A 139 4.56 0.09 -21.23
N SER A 140 5.77 -0.42 -21.08
CA SER A 140 6.31 -1.62 -21.74
C SER A 140 6.40 -2.84 -20.81
N MET A 141 5.89 -2.70 -19.58
CA MET A 141 5.84 -3.76 -18.59
C MET A 141 5.00 -4.95 -19.09
N SER A 142 5.38 -6.16 -18.70
CA SER A 142 4.53 -7.34 -18.94
C SER A 142 3.21 -7.21 -18.16
N SER A 143 2.15 -7.88 -18.62
CA SER A 143 0.85 -7.83 -17.94
C SER A 143 0.93 -8.31 -16.48
N ALA A 144 1.75 -9.34 -16.20
CA ALA A 144 1.96 -9.83 -14.85
C ALA A 144 2.67 -8.79 -13.96
N THR A 145 3.70 -8.11 -14.50
CA THR A 145 4.43 -7.08 -13.77
C THR A 145 3.58 -5.84 -13.53
N LEU A 146 2.76 -5.42 -14.51
CA LEU A 146 1.81 -4.32 -14.36
C LEU A 146 0.73 -4.63 -13.30
N GLU A 147 0.18 -5.85 -13.32
CA GLU A 147 -0.81 -6.30 -12.33
C GLU A 147 -0.22 -6.31 -10.92
N ALA A 148 0.96 -6.92 -10.76
CA ALA A 148 1.65 -6.95 -9.48
C ALA A 148 1.98 -5.54 -8.97
N ALA A 149 2.50 -4.65 -9.84
CA ALA A 149 2.80 -3.27 -9.48
C ALA A 149 1.55 -2.53 -9.01
N THR A 150 0.44 -2.69 -9.72
CA THR A 150 -0.87 -2.12 -9.36
C THR A 150 -1.33 -2.63 -8.00
N ASN A 151 -1.28 -3.94 -7.77
CA ASN A 151 -1.67 -4.55 -6.50
C ASN A 151 -0.80 -4.07 -5.34
N ILE A 152 0.52 -3.95 -5.53
CA ILE A 152 1.43 -3.40 -4.52
C ILE A 152 1.07 -1.95 -4.18
N ILE A 153 0.77 -1.12 -5.19
CA ILE A 153 0.36 0.28 -4.98
C ILE A 153 -0.96 0.34 -4.19
N ILE A 154 -1.94 -0.50 -4.51
CA ILE A 154 -3.20 -0.59 -3.76
C ILE A 154 -2.92 -0.94 -2.30
N LEU A 155 -2.15 -2.01 -2.05
CA LEU A 155 -1.88 -2.53 -0.72
C LEU A 155 -1.14 -1.52 0.16
N THR A 156 -0.16 -0.81 -0.39
CA THR A 156 0.63 0.17 0.36
C THR A 156 -0.17 1.44 0.64
N ASN A 157 -1.00 1.92 -0.29
CA ASN A 157 -1.88 3.08 -0.08
C ASN A 157 -3.08 2.79 0.84
N LEU A 158 -3.49 1.52 0.97
CA LEU A 158 -4.53 1.14 1.93
C LEU A 158 -4.03 1.23 3.38
N ALA A 159 -2.71 1.11 3.54
CA ALA A 159 -2.06 1.01 4.83
C ALA A 159 -1.66 2.38 5.40
N SER A 160 -1.34 3.33 4.52
CA SER A 160 -0.93 4.70 4.81
C SER A 160 -2.08 5.70 4.80
#